data_AF-R0KMP2-F1
#
_entry.id   AF-R0KMP2-F1
#
_cell.length_a   1.000
_cell.length_b   1.000
_cell.length_c   1.000
_cell.angle_alpha   90.00
_cell.angle_beta   90.00
_cell.angle_gamma   90.00
#
_symmetry.space_group_name_H-M   'P 1'
#
loop_
_entity.id
_entity.type
_entity.pdbx_description
1 polymer ?
#
loop_
_entity_poly.entity_id
_entity_poly.type
_entity_poly.pdbx_seq_one_letter_code
_entity_poly.pdbx_strand_id
1 'polypeptide(L)'
;MILQGSEPKKVVIVPDDYESGKMFYYSFIYSNLICQYYVCLNTLNLSADTSVSIVNLSEDFLKIDYKTIGNDNIAQFKGKKNGNVVEYLGKPADIMVANLELNDLKKKLIENNLKVETNGNVLIVEKKTFLKLDGNELYLEGEHSDFYYYVRNILYQNIAII
;
A
#
# COMPACT_ATOMS: atom_id res chain seq x y z
N MET A 1 -16.83 4.14 21.14
CA MET A 1 -16.14 4.27 19.83
C MET A 1 -14.77 3.59 19.96
N ILE A 2 -14.71 2.27 19.87
CA ILE A 2 -13.49 1.46 20.17
C ILE A 2 -12.74 1.05 18.88
N LEU A 3 -13.43 1.02 17.72
CA LEU A 3 -12.89 0.50 16.46
C LEU A 3 -12.13 1.53 15.60
N GLN A 4 -12.10 2.81 15.99
CA GLN A 4 -11.44 3.85 15.20
C GLN A 4 -9.90 3.76 15.20
N GLY A 5 -9.30 2.92 16.06
CA GLY A 5 -7.84 2.78 16.16
C GLY A 5 -7.28 1.44 15.67
N SER A 6 -8.10 0.51 15.20
CA SER A 6 -7.67 -0.89 14.97
C SER A 6 -7.63 -1.34 13.51
N GLU A 7 -7.98 -0.49 12.54
CA GLU A 7 -8.03 -0.76 11.09
C GLU A 7 -8.32 -2.23 10.71
N PRO A 8 -9.45 -2.81 11.20
CA PRO A 8 -9.68 -4.24 11.09
C PRO A 8 -9.98 -4.65 9.64
N LYS A 9 -9.34 -5.71 9.12
CA LYS A 9 -9.63 -6.22 7.75
C LYS A 9 -11.01 -6.88 7.63
N LYS A 10 -11.50 -7.48 8.72
CA LYS A 10 -12.83 -8.11 8.81
C LYS A 10 -13.45 -7.76 10.17
N VAL A 11 -14.74 -7.45 10.18
CA VAL A 11 -15.52 -7.19 11.40
C VAL A 11 -16.71 -8.15 11.42
N VAL A 12 -16.83 -8.89 12.52
CA VAL A 12 -17.95 -9.82 12.74
C VAL A 12 -18.83 -9.25 13.84
N ILE A 13 -20.10 -9.02 13.50
CA ILE A 13 -21.15 -8.57 14.42
C ILE A 13 -21.81 -9.82 14.95
N VAL A 14 -21.76 -10.00 16.27
CA VAL A 14 -22.43 -11.10 16.99
C VAL A 14 -23.55 -10.46 17.81
N PRO A 15 -24.77 -10.36 17.25
CA PRO A 15 -25.85 -9.68 17.95
C PRO A 15 -26.67 -10.64 18.81
N ASP A 16 -27.31 -10.11 19.85
CA ASP A 16 -28.28 -10.87 20.65
C ASP A 16 -29.56 -11.17 19.86
N ASP A 17 -29.91 -10.31 18.89
CA ASP A 17 -31.04 -10.47 17.98
C ASP A 17 -30.75 -9.91 16.57
N TYR A 18 -31.54 -10.36 15.59
CA TYR A 18 -31.33 -10.00 14.19
C TYR A 18 -31.41 -8.50 13.89
N GLU A 19 -32.34 -7.78 14.53
CA GLU A 19 -32.57 -6.36 14.26
C GLU A 19 -31.44 -5.50 14.83
N SER A 20 -30.96 -5.83 16.02
CA SER A 20 -29.76 -5.22 16.59
C SER A 20 -28.54 -5.42 15.68
N GLY A 21 -28.33 -6.64 15.18
CA GLY A 21 -27.23 -6.95 14.26
C GLY A 21 -27.29 -6.15 12.95
N LYS A 22 -28.49 -6.01 12.40
CA LYS A 22 -28.75 -5.23 11.18
C LYS A 22 -28.47 -3.75 11.38
N MET A 23 -28.86 -3.18 12.52
CA MET A 23 -28.58 -1.78 12.86
C MET A 23 -27.08 -1.49 12.88
N PHE A 24 -26.29 -2.33 13.55
CA PHE A 24 -24.83 -2.17 13.60
C PHE A 24 -24.20 -2.36 12.22
N TYR A 25 -24.64 -3.37 11.46
CA TYR A 25 -24.15 -3.64 10.11
C TYR A 25 -24.26 -2.42 9.19
N TYR A 26 -25.45 -1.80 9.14
CA TYR A 26 -25.62 -0.59 8.34
C TYR A 26 -24.81 0.59 8.86
N SER A 27 -24.74 0.76 10.18
CA SER A 27 -23.94 1.84 10.79
C SER A 27 -22.47 1.76 10.38
N PHE A 28 -21.92 0.54 10.27
CA PHE A 28 -20.54 0.34 9.81
C PHE A 28 -20.37 0.51 8.30
N ILE A 29 -21.31 0.03 7.48
CA ILE A 29 -21.29 0.27 6.02
C ILE A 29 -21.28 1.77 5.72
N TYR A 30 -22.15 2.54 6.37
CA TYR A 30 -22.25 3.99 6.15
C TYR A 30 -21.05 4.77 6.69
N SER A 31 -20.24 4.17 7.57
CA SER A 31 -19.03 4.80 8.10
C SER A 31 -17.86 4.83 7.11
N ASN A 32 -18.00 4.21 5.93
CA ASN A 32 -16.98 4.14 4.86
C ASN A 32 -15.59 3.62 5.29
N LEU A 33 -15.50 2.98 6.46
CA LEU A 33 -14.33 2.20 6.84
C LEU A 33 -14.31 0.95 5.95
N ILE A 34 -13.24 0.79 5.17
CA ILE A 34 -13.09 -0.33 4.23
C ILE A 34 -12.79 -1.59 5.03
N CYS A 35 -13.85 -2.29 5.45
CA CYS A 35 -13.79 -3.57 6.16
C CYS A 35 -14.87 -4.49 5.59
N GLN A 36 -14.58 -5.80 5.49
CA GLN A 36 -15.64 -6.78 5.21
C GLN A 36 -16.46 -6.98 6.49
N TYR A 37 -17.77 -6.71 6.42
CA TYR A 37 -18.70 -6.83 7.54
C TYR A 37 -19.52 -8.12 7.43
N TYR A 38 -19.64 -8.85 8.54
CA TYR A 38 -20.46 -10.05 8.64
C TYR A 38 -21.39 -9.97 9.84
N VAL A 39 -22.63 -10.45 9.71
CA VAL A 39 -23.53 -10.68 10.85
C VAL A 39 -23.57 -12.19 11.11
N CYS A 40 -23.11 -12.62 12.27
CA CYS A 40 -23.09 -14.03 12.66
C CYS A 40 -24.30 -14.33 13.54
N LEU A 41 -25.32 -14.99 12.97
CA LEU A 41 -26.52 -15.39 13.71
C LEU A 41 -26.43 -16.79 14.31
N ASN A 42 -25.60 -17.67 13.73
CA ASN A 42 -25.43 -19.06 14.18
C ASN A 42 -23.94 -19.46 14.17
N THR A 43 -23.43 -19.86 13.00
CA THR A 43 -22.03 -20.26 12.83
C THR A 43 -21.47 -19.59 11.58
N LEU A 44 -20.36 -18.89 11.73
CA LEU A 44 -19.64 -18.26 10.62
C LEU A 44 -18.28 -18.91 10.48
N ASN A 45 -18.02 -19.55 9.34
CA ASN A 45 -16.68 -20.04 9.06
C ASN A 45 -15.79 -18.89 8.58
N LEU A 46 -14.82 -18.51 9.41
CA LEU A 46 -13.87 -17.44 9.14
C LEU A 46 -12.53 -17.96 8.60
N SER A 47 -12.37 -19.29 8.45
CA SER A 47 -11.14 -19.86 7.92
C SER A 47 -10.94 -19.40 6.48
N ALA A 48 -9.80 -18.76 6.22
CA ALA A 48 -9.27 -18.63 4.87
C ALA A 48 -8.20 -19.70 4.69
N ASP A 49 -8.20 -20.41 3.56
CA ASP A 49 -7.15 -21.35 3.17
C ASP A 49 -5.86 -20.63 2.77
N THR A 50 -5.40 -19.70 3.61
CA THR A 50 -4.08 -19.08 3.50
C THR A 50 -3.10 -19.92 4.31
N SER A 51 -2.37 -20.78 3.62
CA SER A 51 -1.22 -21.48 4.22
C SER A 51 -0.05 -20.50 4.33
N VAL A 52 0.17 -19.98 5.53
CA VAL A 52 1.41 -19.26 5.86
C VAL A 52 2.46 -20.31 6.16
N SER A 53 3.47 -20.43 5.31
CA SER A 53 4.63 -21.30 5.55
C SER A 53 5.87 -20.44 5.76
N ILE A 54 6.49 -20.58 6.93
CA ILE A 54 7.78 -19.96 7.23
C ILE A 54 8.83 -20.78 6.49
N VAL A 55 9.64 -20.13 5.66
CA VAL A 55 10.75 -20.74 4.94
C VAL A 55 12.05 -20.05 5.33
N ASN A 56 13.12 -20.81 5.44
CA ASN A 56 14.46 -20.29 5.64
C ASN A 56 15.04 -19.80 4.31
N LEU A 57 15.90 -18.78 4.35
CA LEU A 57 16.63 -18.30 3.18
C LEU A 57 18.04 -18.90 3.18
N SER A 58 18.54 -19.29 2.01
CA SER A 58 19.94 -19.70 1.84
C SER A 58 20.90 -18.52 2.06
N GLU A 59 22.16 -18.81 2.40
CA GLU A 59 23.18 -17.78 2.69
C GLU A 59 23.42 -16.80 1.53
N ASP A 60 23.16 -17.22 0.29
CA ASP A 60 23.32 -16.38 -0.89
C ASP A 60 22.36 -15.17 -0.93
N PHE A 61 21.29 -15.17 -0.13
CA PHE A 61 20.42 -14.00 0.05
C PHE A 61 21.14 -12.82 0.71
N LEU A 62 22.23 -13.04 1.44
CA LEU A 62 23.05 -11.96 2.01
C LEU A 62 23.73 -11.09 0.95
N LYS A 63 23.83 -11.58 -0.29
CA LYS A 63 24.52 -10.91 -1.41
C LYS A 63 23.56 -10.15 -2.34
N ILE A 64 22.27 -10.15 -2.02
CA ILE A 64 21.26 -9.51 -2.87
C ILE A 64 21.45 -7.99 -2.83
N ASP A 65 21.33 -7.36 -4.00
CA ASP A 65 21.34 -5.91 -4.15
C ASP A 65 19.97 -5.34 -3.72
N TYR A 66 19.94 -4.76 -2.53
CA TYR A 66 18.75 -4.11 -1.99
C TYR A 66 18.72 -2.64 -2.44
N LYS A 67 17.56 -2.20 -2.93
CA LYS A 67 17.29 -0.79 -3.20
C LYS A 67 16.32 -0.25 -2.18
N THR A 68 16.61 0.93 -1.64
CA THR A 68 15.71 1.63 -0.74
C THR A 68 14.73 2.49 -1.54
N ILE A 69 13.43 2.28 -1.34
CA ILE A 69 12.37 3.15 -1.86
C ILE A 69 11.58 3.67 -0.67
N GLY A 70 11.63 4.98 -0.43
CA GLY A 70 11.00 5.55 0.77
C GLY A 70 11.67 5.00 2.04
N ASN A 71 10.89 4.28 2.88
CA ASN A 71 11.38 3.61 4.08
C ASN A 71 11.58 2.10 3.90
N ASP A 72 11.26 1.56 2.71
CA ASP A 72 11.28 0.13 2.44
C ASP A 72 12.56 -0.27 1.71
N ASN A 73 13.10 -1.44 2.06
CA ASN A 73 14.17 -2.08 1.31
C ASN A 73 13.57 -3.17 0.43
N ILE A 74 13.71 -2.98 -0.88
CA ILE A 74 13.14 -3.87 -1.88
C ILE A 74 14.28 -4.54 -2.64
N ALA A 75 14.14 -5.84 -2.87
CA ALA A 75 15.02 -6.56 -3.76
C ALA A 75 14.25 -7.59 -4.57
N GLN A 76 14.75 -7.86 -5.77
CA GLN A 76 14.19 -8.85 -6.67
C GLN A 76 15.08 -10.09 -6.70
N PHE A 77 14.47 -11.28 -6.66
CA PHE A 77 15.21 -12.53 -6.76
C PHE A 77 14.45 -13.58 -7.55
N LYS A 78 15.20 -14.47 -8.20
CA LYS A 78 14.71 -15.75 -8.69
C LYS A 78 15.14 -16.81 -7.68
N GLY A 79 14.22 -17.65 -7.24
CA GLY A 79 14.54 -18.70 -6.28
C GLY A 79 13.78 -19.99 -6.51
N LYS A 80 14.26 -21.06 -5.88
CA LYS A 80 13.62 -22.37 -5.88
C LYS A 80 13.38 -22.80 -4.44
N LYS A 81 12.15 -23.26 -4.16
CA LYS A 81 11.85 -23.89 -2.87
C LYS A 81 12.40 -25.31 -2.86
N ASN A 82 13.29 -25.60 -1.92
CA ASN A 82 13.83 -26.92 -1.65
C ASN A 82 13.51 -27.30 -0.19
N GLY A 83 12.39 -28.01 0.01
CA GLY A 83 11.87 -28.29 1.35
C GLY A 83 11.50 -27.00 2.10
N ASN A 84 12.17 -26.76 3.21
CA ASN A 84 11.97 -25.57 4.07
C ASN A 84 12.93 -24.42 3.75
N VAL A 85 13.74 -24.52 2.69
CA VAL A 85 14.73 -23.50 2.31
C VAL A 85 14.38 -22.94 0.93
N VAL A 86 14.58 -21.64 0.75
CA VAL A 86 14.58 -20.97 -0.56
C VAL A 86 16.03 -20.78 -1.02
N GLU A 87 16.36 -21.39 -2.15
CA GLU A 87 17.65 -21.24 -2.82
C GLU A 87 17.62 -20.03 -3.74
N TYR A 88 18.64 -19.18 -3.68
CA TYR A 88 18.81 -18.06 -4.60
C TYR A 88 19.38 -18.56 -5.93
N LEU A 89 18.69 -18.27 -7.03
CA LEU A 89 19.08 -18.68 -8.38
C LEU A 89 19.58 -17.50 -9.24
N GLY A 90 19.63 -16.30 -8.68
CA GLY A 90 20.07 -15.10 -9.38
C GLY A 90 19.01 -14.00 -9.47
N LYS A 91 19.36 -12.96 -10.22
CA LYS A 91 18.51 -11.79 -10.46
C LYS A 91 17.57 -12.05 -11.66
N PRO A 92 16.26 -11.75 -11.56
CA PRO A 92 15.36 -11.76 -12.71
C PRO A 92 15.62 -10.56 -13.65
N ALA A 93 14.77 -10.42 -14.68
CA ALA A 93 14.78 -9.23 -15.52
C ALA A 93 14.34 -8.00 -14.71
N ASP A 94 14.98 -6.87 -14.98
CA ASP A 94 14.73 -5.61 -14.29
C ASP A 94 13.25 -5.22 -14.39
N ILE A 95 12.66 -4.85 -13.26
CA ILE A 95 11.32 -4.30 -13.15
C ILE A 95 11.38 -2.92 -12.51
N MET A 96 10.47 -2.05 -12.93
CA MET A 96 10.27 -0.75 -12.28
C MET A 96 9.28 -0.94 -11.13
N VAL A 97 9.72 -0.63 -9.92
CA VAL A 97 8.88 -0.61 -8.72
C VAL A 97 8.82 0.82 -8.21
N ALA A 98 7.62 1.28 -7.88
CA ALA A 98 7.41 2.59 -7.31
C ALA A 98 6.48 2.48 -6.09
N ASN A 99 6.81 3.19 -5.02
CA ASN A 99 5.84 3.46 -3.96
C ASN A 99 5.05 4.71 -4.38
N LEU A 100 3.78 4.51 -4.75
CA LEU A 100 2.89 5.55 -5.26
C LEU A 100 1.78 5.93 -4.26
N GLU A 101 1.94 5.60 -2.98
CA GLU A 101 0.94 5.99 -1.99
C GLU A 101 0.82 7.50 -1.89
N LEU A 102 -0.39 8.03 -2.06
CA LEU A 102 -0.66 9.46 -2.14
C LEU A 102 -0.17 10.21 -0.89
N ASN A 103 -0.30 9.57 0.28
CA ASN A 103 0.14 10.13 1.56
C ASN A 103 1.66 10.23 1.66
N ASP A 104 2.38 9.20 1.21
CA ASP A 104 3.85 9.19 1.19
C ASP A 104 4.39 10.22 0.21
N LEU A 105 3.81 10.30 -0.99
CA LEU A 105 4.16 11.31 -2.00
C LEU A 105 3.92 12.73 -1.46
N LYS A 106 2.78 12.96 -0.80
CA LYS A 106 2.47 14.24 -0.15
C LYS A 106 3.50 14.60 0.92
N LYS A 107 3.83 13.64 1.80
CA LYS A 107 4.80 13.85 2.88
C LYS A 107 6.16 14.29 2.32
N LYS A 108 6.65 13.62 1.28
CA LYS A 108 7.93 13.97 0.64
C LYS A 108 7.94 15.35 -0.01
N LEU A 109 6.85 15.73 -0.66
CA LEU A 109 6.72 17.08 -1.22
C LEU A 109 6.80 18.14 -0.11
N ILE A 110 6.13 17.91 1.02
CA ILE A 110 6.17 18.79 2.19
C ILE A 110 7.57 18.82 2.83
N GLU A 111 8.25 17.68 2.94
CA GLU A 111 9.63 17.58 3.44
C GLU A 111 10.62 18.37 2.57
N ASN A 112 10.31 18.56 1.28
CA ASN A 112 11.05 19.41 0.35
C ASN A 112 10.56 20.87 0.34
N ASN A 113 9.85 21.30 1.40
CA ASN A 113 9.31 22.64 1.60
C ASN A 113 8.29 23.09 0.56
N LEU A 114 7.53 22.16 -0.05
CA LEU A 114 6.47 22.49 -0.99
C LEU A 114 5.11 22.48 -0.31
N LYS A 115 4.28 23.46 -0.65
CA LYS A 115 2.87 23.50 -0.26
C LYS A 115 2.07 22.53 -1.13
N VAL A 116 1.33 21.63 -0.48
CA VAL A 116 0.51 20.62 -1.16
C VAL A 116 -0.93 20.67 -0.65
N GLU A 117 -1.87 20.80 -1.57
CA GLU A 117 -3.31 20.68 -1.32
C GLU A 117 -3.80 19.33 -1.87
N THR A 118 -4.79 18.71 -1.22
CA THR A 118 -5.34 17.41 -1.65
C THR A 118 -6.77 17.61 -2.10
N ASN A 119 -7.11 17.14 -3.30
CA ASN A 119 -8.47 17.14 -3.84
C ASN A 119 -8.80 15.77 -4.43
N GLY A 120 -9.47 14.92 -3.64
CA GLY A 120 -9.69 13.52 -3.99
C GLY A 120 -8.36 12.79 -4.19
N ASN A 121 -8.18 12.16 -5.35
CA ASN A 121 -6.96 11.44 -5.74
C ASN A 121 -5.91 12.34 -6.41
N VAL A 122 -6.05 13.66 -6.30
CA VAL A 122 -5.14 14.64 -6.90
C VAL A 122 -4.41 15.42 -5.81
N LEU A 123 -3.09 15.48 -5.89
CA LEU A 123 -2.26 16.42 -5.13
C LEU A 123 -1.97 17.65 -5.98
N ILE A 124 -2.23 18.83 -5.44
CA ILE A 124 -1.98 20.12 -6.07
C ILE A 124 -0.78 20.73 -5.37
N VAL A 125 0.34 20.85 -6.08
CA VAL A 125 1.62 21.33 -5.56
C VAL A 125 1.83 22.77 -5.97
N GLU A 126 1.95 23.67 -4.99
CA GLU A 126 2.12 25.14 -5.17
C GLU A 126 1.11 25.78 -6.14
N LYS A 127 -0.04 25.13 -6.36
CA LYS A 127 -1.05 25.51 -7.37
C LYS A 127 -0.54 25.54 -8.82
N LYS A 128 0.61 24.93 -9.10
CA LYS A 128 1.27 24.93 -10.42
C LYS A 128 1.36 23.55 -11.04
N THR A 129 1.45 22.51 -10.22
CA THR A 129 1.65 21.14 -10.68
C THR A 129 0.65 20.21 -10.00
N PHE A 130 0.10 19.27 -10.77
CA PHE A 130 -0.95 18.36 -10.34
C PHE A 130 -0.43 16.93 -10.46
N LEU A 131 -0.51 16.17 -9.37
CA LEU A 131 -0.25 14.73 -9.39
C LEU A 131 -1.57 14.00 -9.25
N LYS A 132 -1.93 13.18 -10.23
CA LYS A 132 -3.11 12.32 -10.17
C LYS A 132 -2.68 10.86 -10.09
N LEU A 133 -3.21 10.15 -9.10
CA LEU A 133 -3.09 8.69 -9.02
C LEU A 133 -4.35 8.04 -9.62
N ASP A 134 -4.16 7.14 -10.58
CA ASP A 134 -5.23 6.37 -11.21
C ASP A 134 -4.83 4.89 -11.27
N GLY A 135 -5.30 4.11 -10.29
CA GLY A 135 -4.85 2.73 -10.11
C GLY A 135 -3.33 2.63 -9.87
N ASN A 136 -2.62 1.99 -10.81
CA ASN A 136 -1.16 1.82 -10.76
C ASN A 136 -0.39 2.89 -11.56
N GLU A 137 -1.08 3.93 -12.03
CA GLU A 137 -0.48 4.98 -12.85
C GLU A 137 -0.42 6.30 -12.09
N LEU A 138 0.72 6.98 -12.18
CA LEU A 138 0.94 8.32 -11.64
C LEU A 138 1.10 9.31 -12.79
N TYR A 139 0.20 10.28 -12.85
CA TYR A 139 0.20 11.36 -13.83
C TYR A 139 0.73 12.64 -13.19
N LEU A 140 1.68 13.31 -13.86
CA LEU A 140 2.23 14.60 -13.44
C LEU A 140 1.89 15.65 -14.51
N GLU A 141 0.96 16.54 -14.20
CA GLU A 141 0.47 17.59 -15.10
C GLU A 141 0.92 18.98 -14.62
N GLY A 142 1.26 19.86 -15.56
CA GLY A 142 1.67 21.23 -15.28
C GLY A 142 2.49 21.81 -16.43
N GLU A 143 2.83 23.09 -16.31
CA GLU A 143 3.73 23.76 -17.26
C GLU A 143 5.15 23.21 -17.11
N HIS A 144 5.80 22.78 -18.20
CA HIS A 144 7.17 22.23 -18.26
C HIS A 144 8.24 23.28 -17.94
N SER A 145 8.24 23.73 -16.69
CA SER A 145 9.15 24.69 -16.09
C SER A 145 10.16 23.99 -15.19
N ASP A 146 11.17 24.73 -14.72
CA ASP A 146 12.13 24.24 -13.72
C ASP A 146 11.42 23.69 -12.48
N PHE A 147 10.29 24.30 -12.08
CA PHE A 147 9.47 23.82 -10.97
C PHE A 147 8.85 22.44 -11.25
N TYR A 148 8.32 22.23 -12.46
CA TYR A 148 7.77 20.93 -12.86
C TYR A 148 8.84 19.83 -12.81
N TYR A 149 10.04 20.12 -13.33
CA TYR A 149 11.16 19.17 -13.30
C TYR A 149 11.69 18.94 -11.88
N TYR A 150 11.67 19.96 -11.02
CA TYR A 150 11.99 19.82 -9.61
C TYR A 150 11.02 18.85 -8.90
N VAL A 151 9.72 19.03 -9.08
CA VAL A 151 8.70 18.12 -8.55
C VAL A 151 8.90 16.70 -9.10
N ARG A 152 9.11 16.55 -10.41
CA ARG A 152 9.41 15.26 -11.05
C ARG A 152 10.62 14.55 -10.41
N ASN A 153 11.70 15.28 -10.14
CA ASN A 153 12.90 14.70 -9.53
C ASN A 153 12.65 14.19 -8.10
N ILE A 154 11.84 14.90 -7.31
CA ILE A 154 11.41 14.42 -5.98
C ILE A 154 10.63 13.09 -6.13
N LEU A 155 9.74 12.99 -7.12
CA LEU A 155 8.96 11.77 -7.34
C LEU A 155 9.83 10.60 -7.78
N TYR A 156 10.85 10.85 -8.61
CA TYR A 156 11.75 9.79 -9.09
C TYR A 156 12.60 9.17 -7.98
N GLN A 157 12.75 9.82 -6.82
CA GLN A 157 13.33 9.17 -5.63
C GLN A 157 12.42 8.09 -5.01
N ASN A 158 11.19 7.94 -5.49
CA ASN A 158 10.24 6.89 -5.09
C ASN A 158 10.15 5.76 -6.11
N ILE A 159 11.04 5.76 -7.10
CA ILE A 159 11.09 4.78 -8.16
C ILE A 159 12.44 4.08 -8.08
N ALA A 160 12.43 2.75 -8.04
CA ALA A 160 13.62 1.97 -8.28
C ALA A 160 13.39 1.03 -9.45
N ILE A 161 14.40 0.96 -10.30
CA ILE A 161 14.53 -0.12 -11.28
C ILE A 161 15.28 -1.22 -10.55
N ILE A 162 14.59 -2.29 -10.13
CA ILE A 162 15.17 -3.41 -9.40
C ILE A 162 15.33 -4.61 -10.30
#